data_AF-A0A523GRT5-F1
#
_entry.id   AF-A0A523GRT5-F1
#
_cell.length_a   1.000
_cell.length_b   1.000
_cell.length_c   1.000
_cell.angle_alpha   90.00
_cell.angle_beta   90.00
_cell.angle_gamma   90.00
#
_symmetry.space_group_name_H-M   'P 1'
#
loop_
_entity.id
_entity.type
_entity.pdbx_description
1 polymer ?
#
loop_
_entity_poly.entity_id
_entity_poly.type
_entity_poly.pdbx_seq_one_letter_code
_entity_poly.pdbx_strand_id
1 'polypeptide(L)' 'MEHLELFFKSIFVDNMVFAYFLGMCSFLAVSKKVSTAVGLGAAVIFVLTVTVPLNWFL' A
#
# COMPACT_ATOMS: atom_id res chain seq x y z
N MET A 1 -12.48 6.70 -20.02
CA MET A 1 -12.33 5.36 -19.41
C MET A 1 -10.90 4.83 -19.55
N GLU A 2 -10.14 5.18 -20.58
CA GLU A 2 -8.75 4.71 -20.74
C GLU A 2 -7.76 5.32 -19.73
N HIS A 3 -7.92 6.59 -19.34
CA HIS A 3 -6.98 7.27 -18.43
C HIS A 3 -7.07 6.82 -16.97
N LEU A 4 -8.26 6.40 -16.50
CA LEU A 4 -8.44 5.91 -15.13
C LEU A 4 -7.79 4.53 -14.95
N GLU A 5 -7.90 3.67 -15.96
CA GLU A 5 -7.27 2.35 -15.96
C GLU A 5 -5.74 2.47 -16.00
N LEU A 6 -5.21 3.39 -16.81
CA LEU A 6 -3.78 3.73 -16.83
C LEU A 6 -3.29 4.26 -15.48
N PHE A 7 -4.06 5.12 -14.81
CA PHE A 7 -3.70 5.69 -13.51
C PHE A 7 -3.65 4.62 -12.41
N PHE A 8 -4.66 3.75 -12.32
CA PHE A 8 -4.68 2.65 -11.35
C PHE A 8 -3.59 1.61 -11.64
N LYS A 9 -3.37 1.27 -12.90
CA LYS A 9 -2.33 0.32 -13.30
C LYS A 9 -0.93 0.87 -13.01
N SER A 10 -0.68 2.14 -13.32
CA SER A 10 0.63 2.75 -13.09
C SER A 10 0.97 2.89 -11.60
N ILE A 11 0.00 3.13 -10.72
CA ILE A 11 0.25 3.34 -9.29
C ILE A 11 0.30 2.04 -8.50
N PHE A 12 -0.57 1.07 -8.80
CA PHE A 12 -0.67 -0.17 -8.01
C PHE A 12 0.04 -1.38 -8.64
N VAL A 13 0.16 -1.42 -9.98
CA VAL A 13 0.69 -2.59 -10.70
C VAL A 13 2.13 -2.35 -11.16
N ASP A 14 2.41 -1.21 -11.79
CA ASP A 14 3.75 -0.89 -12.30
C ASP A 14 4.66 -0.23 -11.24
N ASN A 15 4.10 0.20 -10.11
CA ASN A 15 4.90 0.77 -9.01
C ASN A 15 5.48 -0.35 -8.13
N MET A 16 6.68 -0.78 -8.50
CA MET A 16 7.43 -1.82 -7.78
C MET A 16 7.65 -1.49 -6.29
N VAL A 17 7.70 -0.21 -5.92
CA VAL A 17 7.94 0.21 -4.53
C VAL A 17 6.77 -0.20 -3.62
N PHE A 18 5.53 0.01 -4.08
CA PHE A 18 4.34 -0.35 -3.32
C PHE A 18 4.04 -1.84 -3.34
N ALA A 19 4.30 -2.51 -4.46
CA ALA A 19 4.02 -3.93 -4.64
C ALA A 19 5.09 -4.85 -4.04
N TYR A 20 6.36 -4.45 -4.07
CA TYR A 20 7.49 -5.31 -3.67
C TYR A 20 8.26 -4.82 -2.44
N PHE A 21 8.29 -3.52 -2.12
CA PHE A 21 9.16 -3.02 -1.04
C PHE A 21 8.39 -2.59 0.22
N LEU A 22 7.17 -2.08 0.07
CA LEU A 22 6.37 -1.64 1.22
C LEU A 22 5.70 -2.83 1.91
N GLY A 23 6.29 -3.26 3.04
CA GLY A 23 5.66 -4.24 3.93
C GLY A 23 6.00 -5.70 3.67
N MET A 24 7.12 -6.03 3.01
CA MET A 24 7.56 -7.43 2.81
C MET A 24 7.62 -8.25 4.11
N CYS A 25 8.15 -7.66 5.19
CA CYS A 25 8.24 -8.32 6.49
C CYS A 25 6.85 -8.64 7.07
N SER A 26 5.95 -7.67 7.00
CA SER A 26 4.56 -7.78 7.45
C SER A 26 3.75 -8.75 6.60
N PHE A 27 4.02 -8.77 5.29
CA PHE A 27 3.40 -9.66 4.33
C PHE A 27 3.76 -11.12 4.62
N LEU A 28 5.06 -11.44 4.70
CA LEU A 28 5.55 -12.80 5.00
C LEU A 28 5.00 -13.35 6.32
N ALA A 29 4.81 -12.50 7.34
CA ALA A 29 4.27 -12.90 8.64
C ALA A 29 2.75 -13.19 8.59
N VAL A 30 2.00 -12.48 7.75
CA VAL A 30 0.53 -12.46 7.78
C VAL A 30 -0.12 -13.16 6.57
N SER A 31 0.66 -13.66 5.59
CA SER A 31 0.15 -14.33 4.37
C SER A 31 -0.80 -15.51 4.61
N LYS A 32 -0.76 -16.16 5.78
CA LYS A 32 -1.54 -17.39 6.04
C LYS A 32 -3.01 -17.14 6.43
N LYS A 33 -3.37 -15.93 6.86
CA LYS A 33 -4.73 -15.63 7.33
C LYS A 33 -5.22 -14.29 6.78
N VAL A 34 -6.25 -14.36 5.93
CA VAL A 34 -6.86 -13.20 5.26
C VAL A 34 -7.45 -12.21 6.28
N SER A 35 -8.05 -12.69 7.37
CA SER A 35 -8.61 -11.83 8.42
C SER A 35 -7.57 -10.88 9.04
N THR A 36 -6.36 -11.38 9.31
CA THR A 36 -5.26 -10.57 9.83
C THR A 36 -4.63 -9.68 8.76
N ALA A 37 -4.60 -10.11 7.50
CA ALA A 37 -4.07 -9.32 6.39
C ALA A 37 -4.89 -8.04 6.16
N VAL A 38 -6.22 -8.13 6.27
CA VAL A 38 -7.12 -6.97 6.14
C VAL A 38 -6.89 -5.94 7.25
N GLY A 39 -6.75 -6.40 8.51
CA GLY A 39 -6.48 -5.52 9.65
C GLY A 39 -5.13 -4.80 9.52
N LEU A 40 -4.09 -5.53 9.10
CA LEU A 40 -2.77 -4.96 8.85
C LEU A 40 -2.80 -3.94 7.69
N GLY A 41 -3.49 -4.25 6.60
CA GLY A 41 -3.65 -3.34 5.46
C GLY A 41 -4.32 -2.02 5.85
N ALA A 42 -5.39 -2.09 6.65
CA ALA A 42 -6.08 -0.89 7.15
C ALA A 42 -5.16 -0.02 8.01
N ALA A 43 -4.36 -0.63 8.90
CA ALA A 43 -3.40 0.11 9.73
C ALA A 43 -2.32 0.81 8.88
N VAL A 44 -1.79 0.14 7.86
CA VAL A 44 -0.78 0.72 6.96
C VAL A 44 -1.36 1.88 6.14
N ILE A 45 -2.58 1.75 5.59
CA ILE A 45 -3.24 2.83 4.85
C ILE A 45 -3.41 4.06 5.75
N PHE A 46 -3.84 3.87 7.01
CA PHE A 46 -4.00 4.97 7.95
C PHE A 46 -2.68 5.69 8.24
N VAL A 47 -1.62 4.94 8.57
CA VAL A 47 -0.30 5.53 8.83
C VAL A 47 0.18 6.29 7.59
N LEU A 48 0.15 5.67 6.41
CA LEU A 48 0.64 6.31 5.18
C LEU A 48 -0.14 7.59 4.83
N THR A 49 -1.45 7.59 5.05
CA THR A 49 -2.31 8.77 4.80
C THR A 49 -1.95 9.94 5.71
N VAL A 50 -1.43 9.68 6.91
CA VAL A 50 -1.03 10.72 7.86
C VAL A 50 0.42 11.14 7.63
N THR A 51 1.35 10.19 7.45
CA THR A 51 2.77 10.49 7.34
C THR A 51 3.14 11.19 6.04
N VAL A 52 2.49 10.88 4.91
CA VAL A 52 2.77 11.51 3.61
C VAL A 52 2.51 13.02 3.61
N PRO A 53 1.32 13.52 3.99
CA PRO A 53 1.07 14.96 4.03
C PRO A 53 1.87 15.64 5.14
N LEU A 54 2.09 14.99 6.29
CA LEU A 54 2.93 15.54 7.35
C LEU A 54 4.38 15.73 6.90
N ASN A 55 4.95 14.77 6.16
CA ASN A 55 6.29 14.88 5.61
C ASN A 55 6.41 15.97 4.53
N TRP A 56 5.33 16.23 3.77
CA TRP A 56 5.32 17.31 2.79
C TRP A 56 5.24 18.70 3.45
N PHE A 57 4.69 18.78 4.65
CA PHE A 57 4.53 20.03 5.40
C PHE A 57 5.73 20.36 6.29
N LEU A 58 6.65 19.41 6.49
CA LEU A 58 7.92 19.56 7.21
C LEU A 58 9.02 20.07 6.28
#